data_AF-A0A7J6UMN0-F1
#
_entry.id   AF-A0A7J6UMN0-F1
#
_cell.length_a   1.000
_cell.length_b   1.000
_cell.length_c   1.000
_cell.angle_alpha   90.00
_cell.angle_beta   90.00
_cell.angle_gamma   90.00
#
_symmetry.space_group_name_H-M   'P 1'
#
loop_
_entity.id
_entity.type
_entity.pdbx_description
1 polymer ?
#
loop_
_entity_poly.entity_id
_entity_poly.type
_entity_poly.pdbx_seq_one_letter_code
_entity_poly.pdbx_strand_id
1 'polypeptide(L)'
;MAGYNPPEASMLTRGAISRLPDMSSNELSGFQPVLQITAVAAMGTAENGVRRLRVVLSDGTHCSSAMPFGHLIQRNVQFRQYALCRCTFSSANVKGKHVFLIKEFEEVCPPLRDAIGNPASYRPSSAVGNNAANENVPSRANGMGQQSPRAQLQQYPTIDGPAP
;
A
#
# COMPACT_ATOMS: atom_id res chain seq x y z
N MET A 1 12.69 -2.37 -21.27
CA MET A 1 11.99 -3.66 -21.47
C MET A 1 10.50 -3.42 -21.28
N ALA A 2 9.69 -3.64 -22.32
CA ALA A 2 8.23 -3.57 -22.18
C ALA A 2 7.78 -4.81 -21.39
N GLY A 3 7.21 -4.61 -20.22
CA GLY A 3 6.67 -5.70 -19.39
C GLY A 3 5.51 -6.40 -20.09
N TYR A 4 5.36 -7.70 -19.82
CA TYR A 4 4.21 -8.48 -20.27
C TYR A 4 2.91 -7.82 -19.79
N ASN A 5 2.02 -7.49 -20.72
CA ASN A 5 0.66 -7.05 -20.40
C ASN A 5 -0.29 -8.24 -20.58
N PRO A 6 -0.76 -8.85 -19.49
CA PRO A 6 -1.77 -9.90 -19.59
C PRO A 6 -3.10 -9.30 -20.10
N PRO A 7 -4.03 -10.10 -20.67
CA PRO A 7 -5.32 -9.58 -21.16
C PRO A 7 -6.11 -8.82 -20.07
N GLU A 8 -5.94 -9.21 -18.81
CA GLU A 8 -6.50 -8.56 -17.61
C GLU A 8 -5.98 -7.13 -17.40
N ALA A 9 -4.89 -6.72 -18.06
CA ALA A 9 -4.41 -5.34 -18.04
C ALA A 9 -5.43 -4.34 -18.61
N SER A 10 -6.35 -4.79 -19.46
CA SER A 10 -7.47 -4.00 -19.98
C SER A 10 -8.56 -3.74 -18.93
N MET A 11 -8.60 -4.53 -17.84
CA MET A 11 -9.59 -4.38 -16.78
C MET A 11 -9.24 -3.22 -15.83
N LEU A 12 -7.97 -2.80 -15.77
CA LEU A 12 -7.53 -1.74 -14.86
C LEU A 12 -8.15 -0.39 -15.25
N THR A 13 -8.66 0.34 -14.26
CA THR A 13 -9.14 1.71 -14.42
C THR A 13 -7.95 2.67 -14.42
N ARG A 14 -7.23 2.75 -15.55
CA ARG A 14 -6.00 3.55 -15.70
C ARG A 14 -6.20 5.02 -15.31
N GLY A 15 -5.24 5.57 -14.55
CA GLY A 15 -5.29 6.95 -14.06
C GLY A 15 -6.26 7.18 -12.90
N ALA A 16 -6.91 6.14 -12.37
CA ALA A 16 -7.79 6.26 -11.22
C ALA A 16 -7.06 6.83 -10.00
N ILE A 17 -5.85 6.34 -9.69
CA ILE A 17 -5.14 6.70 -8.46
C ILE A 17 -4.79 8.19 -8.41
N SER A 18 -4.40 8.77 -9.55
CA SER A 18 -4.08 10.20 -9.63
C SER A 18 -5.30 11.10 -9.51
N ARG A 19 -6.51 10.58 -9.77
CA ARG A 19 -7.77 11.33 -9.65
C ARG A 19 -8.37 11.29 -8.25
N LEU A 20 -8.10 10.24 -7.48
CA LEU A 20 -8.71 10.04 -6.15
C LEU A 20 -8.56 11.24 -5.19
N PRO A 21 -7.43 11.97 -5.12
CA PRO A 21 -7.29 13.11 -4.20
C PRO A 21 -8.20 14.30 -4.51
N ASP A 22 -8.54 14.48 -5.79
CA ASP A 22 -9.28 15.64 -6.28
C ASP A 22 -10.79 15.38 -6.34
N MET A 23 -11.22 14.14 -6.09
CA MET A 23 -12.63 13.75 -6.06
C MET A 23 -13.30 14.21 -4.76
N SER A 24 -14.48 14.80 -4.88
CA SER A 24 -15.36 15.06 -3.75
C SER A 24 -15.82 13.76 -3.07
N SER A 25 -16.28 13.84 -1.82
CA SER A 25 -16.78 12.65 -1.09
C SER A 25 -17.95 11.96 -1.81
N ASN A 26 -18.79 12.72 -2.51
CA ASN A 26 -19.90 12.18 -3.30
C ASN A 26 -19.40 11.41 -4.52
N GLU A 27 -18.41 11.96 -5.23
CA GLU A 27 -17.78 11.27 -6.38
C GLU A 27 -17.05 9.99 -5.93
N LEU A 28 -16.32 10.04 -4.82
CA LEU A 28 -15.64 8.87 -4.25
C LEU A 28 -16.60 7.74 -3.88
N SER A 29 -17.84 8.06 -3.47
CA SER A 29 -18.83 7.05 -3.13
C SER A 29 -19.37 6.30 -4.35
N GLY A 30 -19.44 6.94 -5.51
CA GLY A 30 -19.87 6.33 -6.78
C GLY A 30 -18.72 5.75 -7.61
N PHE A 31 -17.48 6.09 -7.28
CA PHE A 31 -16.32 5.68 -8.06
C PHE A 31 -15.75 4.34 -7.59
N GLN A 32 -15.86 3.33 -8.45
CA GLN A 32 -15.45 1.95 -8.18
C GLN A 32 -14.37 1.46 -9.17
N PRO A 33 -13.13 1.99 -9.09
CA PRO A 33 -12.08 1.60 -10.00
C PRO A 33 -11.65 0.15 -9.77
N VAL A 34 -11.28 -0.52 -10.85
CA VAL A 34 -10.59 -1.80 -10.83
C VAL A 34 -9.08 -1.54 -10.78
N LEU A 35 -8.43 -2.07 -9.74
CA LEU A 35 -7.02 -1.86 -9.42
C LEU A 35 -6.35 -3.21 -9.16
N GLN A 36 -5.03 -3.28 -9.29
CA GLN A 36 -4.24 -4.44 -8.87
C GLN A 36 -3.63 -4.20 -7.50
N ILE A 37 -3.66 -5.20 -6.62
CA ILE A 37 -2.86 -5.20 -5.39
C ILE A 37 -1.41 -5.53 -5.76
N THR A 38 -0.45 -4.66 -5.48
CA THR A 38 0.97 -4.93 -5.77
C THR A 38 1.78 -5.34 -4.54
N ALA A 39 1.31 -5.00 -3.34
CA ALA A 39 1.89 -5.44 -2.07
C ALA A 39 0.87 -5.38 -0.92
N VAL A 40 1.06 -6.22 0.09
CA VAL A 40 0.29 -6.22 1.34
C VAL A 40 1.26 -6.34 2.50
N ALA A 41 1.15 -5.44 3.48
CA ALA A 41 2.02 -5.42 4.65
C ALA A 41 1.21 -5.27 5.94
N ALA A 42 1.53 -6.08 6.94
CA ALA A 42 1.00 -5.90 8.28
C ALA A 42 1.62 -4.66 8.94
N MET A 43 0.79 -3.84 9.59
CA MET A 43 1.21 -2.61 10.29
C MET A 43 1.12 -2.74 11.82
N GLY A 44 0.95 -3.97 12.31
CA GLY A 44 0.67 -4.24 13.72
C GLY A 44 -0.82 -4.12 14.04
N THR A 45 -1.11 -3.79 15.30
CA THR A 45 -2.46 -3.75 15.86
C THR A 45 -2.71 -2.36 16.42
N ALA A 46 -3.89 -1.79 16.14
CA ALA A 46 -4.31 -0.54 16.77
C ALA A 46 -4.59 -0.74 18.27
N GLU A 47 -4.66 0.36 19.02
CA GLU A 47 -4.90 0.32 20.48
C GLU A 47 -6.20 -0.41 20.85
N ASN A 48 -7.19 -0.39 19.96
CA ASN A 48 -8.46 -1.12 20.11
C ASN A 48 -8.38 -2.61 19.73
N GLY A 49 -7.18 -3.17 19.56
CA GLY A 49 -6.98 -4.57 19.20
C GLY A 49 -7.24 -4.92 17.73
N VAL A 50 -7.62 -3.95 16.88
CA VAL A 50 -7.88 -4.21 15.45
C VAL A 50 -6.57 -4.27 14.68
N ARG A 51 -6.35 -5.37 13.96
CA ARG A 51 -5.18 -5.54 13.07
C ARG A 51 -5.21 -4.48 11.97
N ARG A 52 -4.06 -3.87 11.69
CA ARG A 52 -3.89 -2.89 10.62
C ARG A 52 -3.09 -3.49 9.48
N LEU A 53 -3.59 -3.29 8.26
CA LEU A 53 -2.90 -3.65 7.03
C LEU A 53 -2.63 -2.37 6.21
N ARG A 54 -1.54 -2.39 5.46
CA ARG A 54 -1.29 -1.50 4.34
C ARG A 54 -1.40 -2.32 3.07
N VAL A 55 -2.15 -1.82 2.11
CA VAL A 55 -2.30 -2.42 0.77
C VAL A 55 -1.77 -1.42 -0.23
N VAL A 56 -0.85 -1.83 -1.11
CA VAL A 56 -0.41 -1.01 -2.23
C VAL A 56 -1.25 -1.39 -3.44
N LEU A 57 -1.91 -0.41 -4.02
CA LEU A 57 -2.80 -0.57 -5.19
C LEU A 57 -2.17 0.09 -6.40
N SER A 58 -2.43 -0.46 -7.59
CA SER A 58 -1.96 0.02 -8.88
C SER A 58 -3.12 0.14 -9.87
N ASP A 59 -3.17 1.24 -10.61
CA ASP A 59 -4.06 1.41 -11.76
C ASP A 59 -3.36 1.07 -13.10
N GLY A 60 -2.15 0.51 -13.03
CA GLY A 60 -1.29 0.18 -14.18
C GLY A 60 -0.44 1.34 -14.70
N THR A 61 -0.67 2.56 -14.20
CA THR A 61 0.10 3.77 -14.53
C THR A 61 0.69 4.40 -13.25
N HIS A 62 -0.09 4.40 -12.18
CA HIS A 62 0.24 4.91 -10.87
C HIS A 62 0.05 3.81 -9.82
N CYS A 63 0.77 3.93 -8.71
CA CYS A 63 0.50 3.15 -7.52
C CYS A 63 0.44 4.03 -6.27
N SER A 64 -0.35 3.63 -5.29
CA SER A 64 -0.46 4.33 -4.01
C SER A 64 -0.85 3.38 -2.88
N SER A 65 -0.48 3.74 -1.65
CA SER A 65 -0.83 2.99 -0.45
C SER A 65 -2.22 3.35 0.05
N ALA A 66 -3.00 2.34 0.41
CA ALA A 66 -4.30 2.47 1.05
C ALA A 66 -4.38 1.60 2.31
N MET A 67 -5.28 1.94 3.23
CA MET A 67 -5.60 1.12 4.40
C MET A 67 -7.04 0.62 4.30
N PRO A 68 -7.31 -0.67 4.47
CA PRO A 68 -8.67 -1.16 4.58
C PRO A 68 -9.34 -0.70 5.88
N PHE A 69 -10.64 -0.42 5.80
CA PHE A 69 -11.43 -0.18 7.01
C PHE A 69 -11.48 -1.43 7.90
N GLY A 70 -11.61 -1.19 9.22
CA GLY A 70 -11.57 -2.25 10.22
C GLY A 70 -12.59 -3.36 10.00
N HIS A 71 -13.79 -3.05 9.47
CA HIS A 71 -14.81 -4.07 9.18
C HIS A 71 -14.38 -5.06 8.09
N LEU A 72 -13.56 -4.65 7.12
CA LEU A 72 -13.02 -5.57 6.11
C LEU A 72 -12.05 -6.58 6.75
N ILE A 73 -11.26 -6.12 7.72
CA ILE A 73 -10.36 -6.97 8.49
C ILE A 73 -11.13 -7.93 9.39
N GLN A 74 -12.14 -7.43 10.09
CA GLN A 74 -13.00 -8.23 10.97
C GLN A 74 -13.79 -9.31 10.22
N ARG A 75 -14.18 -9.04 8.98
CA ARG A 75 -14.84 -10.00 8.07
C ARG A 75 -13.86 -10.96 7.40
N ASN A 76 -12.58 -10.95 7.78
CA ASN A 76 -11.51 -11.79 7.21
C ASN A 76 -11.37 -11.65 5.68
N VAL A 77 -11.58 -10.45 5.13
CA VAL A 77 -11.32 -10.17 3.72
C VAL A 77 -9.84 -10.41 3.42
N GLN A 78 -9.56 -11.24 2.42
CA GLN A 78 -8.19 -11.56 2.02
C GLN A 78 -7.70 -10.61 0.95
N PHE A 79 -6.67 -9.82 1.28
CA PHE A 79 -5.95 -9.00 0.31
C PHE A 79 -4.78 -9.83 -0.22
N ARG A 80 -4.86 -10.25 -1.48
CA ARG A 80 -3.86 -11.13 -2.10
C ARG A 80 -3.02 -10.33 -3.08
N GLN A 81 -1.70 -10.47 -2.97
CA GLN A 81 -0.78 -9.81 -3.89
C GLN A 81 -1.07 -10.25 -5.33
N TYR A 82 -1.04 -9.30 -6.25
CA TYR A 82 -1.33 -9.40 -7.68
C TYR A 82 -2.77 -9.71 -8.08
N ALA A 83 -3.71 -9.81 -7.13
CA ALA A 83 -5.13 -9.91 -7.45
C ALA A 83 -5.65 -8.57 -8.01
N LEU A 84 -6.67 -8.65 -8.87
CA LEU A 84 -7.44 -7.48 -9.26
C LEU A 84 -8.64 -7.32 -8.36
N CYS A 85 -8.87 -6.09 -7.91
CA CYS A 85 -9.97 -5.76 -7.04
C CYS A 85 -10.72 -4.53 -7.54
N ARG A 86 -12.03 -4.53 -7.32
CA ARG A 86 -12.88 -3.34 -7.38
C ARG A 86 -13.02 -2.80 -5.96
N CYS A 87 -12.72 -1.52 -5.78
CA CYS A 87 -12.73 -0.88 -4.46
C CYS A 87 -13.56 0.41 -4.46
N THR A 88 -14.18 0.73 -3.32
CA THR A 88 -14.63 2.10 -3.02
C THR A 88 -13.71 2.73 -1.98
N PHE A 89 -13.60 4.06 -2.02
CA PHE A 89 -12.64 4.78 -1.17
C PHE A 89 -13.29 5.83 -0.26
N SER A 90 -12.65 6.06 0.87
CA SER A 90 -12.65 7.35 1.56
C SER A 90 -11.29 8.00 1.40
N SER A 91 -11.26 9.32 1.42
CA SER A 91 -10.05 10.09 1.71
C SER A 91 -10.02 10.50 3.18
N ALA A 92 -8.83 10.53 3.75
CA ALA A 92 -8.56 11.16 5.04
C ALA A 92 -7.23 11.91 4.97
N ASN A 93 -7.14 13.05 5.64
CA ASN A 93 -5.88 13.75 5.83
C ASN A 93 -5.33 13.42 7.23
N VAL A 94 -4.23 12.68 7.29
CA VAL A 94 -3.58 12.28 8.54
C VAL A 94 -2.22 12.96 8.61
N LYS A 95 -2.07 13.92 9.54
CA LYS A 95 -0.82 14.67 9.75
C LYS A 95 -0.28 15.30 8.45
N GLY A 96 -1.16 15.90 7.65
CA GLY A 96 -0.81 16.54 6.38
C GLY A 96 -0.59 15.56 5.22
N LYS A 97 -0.75 14.25 5.42
CA LYS A 97 -0.66 13.23 4.38
C LYS A 97 -2.03 12.75 3.98
N HIS A 98 -2.30 12.78 2.68
CA HIS A 98 -3.50 12.17 2.12
C HIS A 98 -3.39 10.65 2.21
N VAL A 99 -4.38 10.01 2.84
CA VAL A 99 -4.45 8.56 3.02
C VAL A 99 -5.76 8.07 2.43
N PHE A 100 -5.67 7.07 1.55
CA PHE A 100 -6.84 6.39 1.01
C PHE A 100 -7.27 5.26 1.95
N LEU A 101 -8.58 5.19 2.19
CA LEU A 101 -9.19 4.14 3.01
C LEU A 101 -10.11 3.28 2.14
N ILE A 102 -9.88 1.97 2.07
CA ILE A 102 -10.70 1.04 1.29
C ILE A 102 -11.97 0.72 2.08
N LYS A 103 -13.12 1.21 1.62
CA LYS A 103 -14.43 1.01 2.28
C LYS A 103 -15.05 -0.33 1.91
N GLU A 104 -15.14 -0.60 0.62
CA GLU A 104 -15.61 -1.86 0.05
C GLU A 104 -14.54 -2.46 -0.84
N PHE A 105 -14.57 -3.79 -0.92
CA PHE A 105 -13.58 -4.57 -1.63
C PHE A 105 -14.27 -5.78 -2.24
N GLU A 106 -14.07 -5.96 -3.54
CA GLU A 106 -14.49 -7.12 -4.31
C GLU A 106 -13.29 -7.60 -5.12
N GLU A 107 -12.90 -8.86 -4.97
CA GLU A 107 -11.90 -9.45 -5.87
C GLU A 107 -12.56 -9.79 -7.20
N VAL A 108 -12.11 -9.15 -8.29
CA VAL A 108 -12.65 -9.37 -9.64
C VAL A 108 -11.82 -10.34 -10.47
N CYS A 109 -10.56 -10.54 -10.09
CA CYS A 109 -9.67 -11.53 -10.70
C CYS A 109 -8.72 -12.08 -9.63
N PRO A 110 -8.50 -13.41 -9.59
CA PRO A 110 -7.51 -13.99 -8.69
C PRO A 110 -6.09 -13.46 -8.95
N PRO A 111 -5.15 -13.69 -8.02
CA PRO A 111 -3.75 -13.30 -8.18
C PRO A 111 -3.16 -13.66 -9.54
N LEU A 112 -2.67 -12.64 -10.24
CA LEU A 112 -1.85 -12.81 -11.44
C LEU A 112 -0.42 -13.20 -11.05
N ARG A 113 0.36 -13.60 -12.05
CA ARG A 113 1.77 -13.99 -11.85
C ARG A 113 2.66 -12.82 -11.43
N ASP A 114 2.44 -11.65 -12.02
CA ASP A 114 3.26 -10.46 -11.82
C ASP A 114 2.39 -9.19 -11.78
N ALA A 115 3.00 -8.08 -11.36
CA ALA A 115 2.39 -6.77 -11.47
C ALA A 115 2.18 -6.38 -12.95
N ILE A 116 1.03 -5.76 -13.24
CA ILE A 116 0.70 -5.23 -14.56
C ILE A 116 1.40 -3.89 -14.75
N GLY A 117 2.15 -3.78 -15.85
CA GLY A 117 2.84 -2.56 -16.26
C GLY A 117 4.02 -2.20 -15.35
N ASN A 118 4.36 -0.91 -15.33
CA ASN A 118 5.41 -0.35 -14.48
C ASN A 118 4.90 0.94 -13.81
N PRO A 119 3.98 0.81 -12.84
CA PRO A 119 3.29 1.96 -12.26
C PRO A 119 4.24 2.84 -11.45
N ALA A 120 4.18 4.16 -11.66
CA ALA A 120 4.95 5.12 -10.86
C ALA A 120 4.27 5.35 -9.50
N SER A 121 5.05 5.52 -8.43
CA SER A 121 4.50 5.93 -7.12
C SER A 121 3.84 7.30 -7.23
N TYR A 122 2.56 7.38 -6.91
CA TYR A 122 1.81 8.63 -6.94
C TYR A 122 1.99 9.39 -5.61
N ARG A 123 2.41 10.65 -5.73
CA ARG A 123 2.56 11.60 -4.63
C ARG A 123 1.79 12.88 -4.99
N PRO A 124 0.68 13.20 -4.32
CA PRO A 124 -0.04 14.44 -4.60
C PRO A 124 0.84 15.66 -4.26
N SER A 125 0.91 16.63 -5.17
CA SER A 125 1.86 17.76 -5.12
C SER A 125 1.73 18.68 -3.90
N SER A 126 0.66 18.58 -3.13
CA SER A 126 0.47 19.31 -1.86
C SER A 126 1.26 18.72 -0.68
N ALA A 127 1.94 17.58 -0.85
CA ALA A 127 2.87 17.03 0.14
C ALA A 127 4.28 17.62 0.01
N VAL A 128 4.43 18.93 0.17
CA VAL A 128 5.75 19.55 0.41
C VAL A 128 6.14 19.26 1.86
N GLY A 129 6.83 18.16 2.07
CA GLY A 129 7.28 17.73 3.39
C GLY A 129 8.13 16.48 3.27
N ASN A 130 9.43 16.67 3.06
CA ASN A 130 10.48 15.66 3.10
C ASN A 130 10.20 14.59 4.15
N ASN A 131 9.92 13.36 3.70
CA ASN A 131 10.27 12.15 4.42
C ASN A 131 10.04 10.95 3.51
N ALA A 132 11.11 10.53 2.85
CA ALA A 132 11.30 9.23 2.19
C ALA A 132 11.34 8.09 3.23
N ALA A 133 10.34 8.01 4.09
CA ALA A 133 10.21 6.96 5.08
C ALA A 133 9.22 5.90 4.58
N ASN A 134 9.80 4.80 4.08
CA ASN A 134 9.18 3.48 3.96
C ASN A 134 8.28 3.21 2.73
N GLU A 135 8.76 3.58 1.54
CA GLU A 135 8.33 2.97 0.27
C GLU A 135 9.19 1.74 -0.02
N ASN A 136 8.89 0.62 0.64
CA ASN A 136 9.43 -0.67 0.22
C ASN A 136 8.60 -1.15 -0.98
N VAL A 137 8.74 -0.46 -2.11
CA VAL A 137 8.34 -0.97 -3.42
C VAL A 137 9.39 -2.03 -3.78
N PRO A 138 9.01 -3.28 -4.13
CA PRO A 138 9.97 -4.24 -4.63
C PRO A 138 10.49 -3.76 -5.98
N SER A 139 11.55 -2.96 -5.95
CA SER A 139 12.36 -2.65 -7.11
C SER A 139 13.09 -3.93 -7.47
N ARG A 140 12.73 -4.57 -8.59
CA ARG A 140 13.57 -5.62 -9.20
C ARG A 140 14.85 -4.96 -9.72
N ALA A 141 15.80 -4.73 -8.82
CA ALA A 141 17.17 -4.38 -9.17
C ALA A 141 17.95 -5.69 -9.35
N ASN A 142 18.17 -6.04 -10.61
CA ASN A 142 19.11 -7.08 -11.00
C ASN A 142 20.52 -6.49 -10.87
N GLY A 143 21.36 -7.05 -10.00
CA GLY A 143 22.82 -6.97 -10.10
C GLY A 143 23.54 -5.88 -9.30
N MET A 144 24.55 -6.37 -8.55
CA MET A 144 25.71 -5.66 -7.98
C MET A 144 25.52 -4.82 -6.71
N GLY A 145 25.67 -5.52 -5.58
CA GLY A 145 26.55 -5.14 -4.47
C GLY A 145 26.33 -3.78 -3.81
N GLN A 146 25.61 -3.76 -2.69
CA GLN A 146 25.91 -2.83 -1.61
C GLN A 146 25.78 -3.50 -0.24
N GLN A 147 26.76 -3.15 0.59
CA GLN A 147 27.11 -3.72 1.86
C GLN A 147 26.04 -3.46 2.92
N SER A 148 25.74 -4.48 3.71
CA SER A 148 24.96 -4.37 4.94
C SER A 148 25.66 -3.44 5.95
N PRO A 149 24.99 -2.42 6.53
CA PRO A 149 25.44 -1.84 7.77
C PRO A 149 25.09 -2.80 8.92
N ARG A 150 26.12 -3.19 9.69
CA ARG A 150 26.02 -3.99 10.92
C ARG A 150 24.95 -3.39 11.85
N ALA A 151 24.03 -4.24 12.31
CA ALA A 151 23.26 -3.97 13.51
C ALA A 151 24.23 -3.88 14.69
N GLN A 152 24.40 -2.67 15.25
CA GLN A 152 25.03 -2.50 16.54
C GLN A 152 24.11 -3.09 17.60
N LEU A 153 24.59 -4.15 18.25
CA LEU A 153 24.05 -4.69 19.50
C LEU A 153 24.04 -3.56 20.55
N GLN A 154 22.86 -3.09 20.93
CA GLN A 154 22.71 -2.31 22.15
C GLN A 154 22.93 -3.25 23.34
N GLN A 155 24.07 -3.05 24.00
CA GLN A 155 24.40 -3.60 25.31
C GLN A 155 23.40 -3.06 26.35
N TYR A 156 22.76 -3.96 27.09
CA TYR A 156 22.15 -3.63 28.37
C TYR A 156 23.25 -3.47 29.41
N PRO A 157 23.23 -2.43 30.27
CA PRO A 157 24.17 -2.33 31.38
C PRO A 157 23.80 -3.33 32.48
N THR A 158 24.77 -4.17 32.83
CA THR A 158 24.77 -5.00 34.05
C THR A 158 24.77 -4.08 35.27
N ILE A 159 23.81 -4.26 36.16
CA ILE A 159 23.78 -3.59 37.47
C ILE A 159 24.48 -4.55 38.44
N ASP A 160 25.69 -4.19 38.85
CA ASP A 160 26.47 -4.95 39.84
C ASP A 160 26.39 -4.26 41.21
N GLY A 161 25.85 -5.01 42.19
CA GLY A 161 26.15 -4.95 43.63
C GLY A 161 25.39 -3.94 44.52
N PRO A 162 25.53 -4.04 45.87
CA PRO A 162 26.16 -5.10 46.66
C PRO A 162 25.25 -5.73 47.75
N ALA A 163 25.66 -6.88 48.29
CA ALA A 163 25.17 -7.43 49.55
C ALA A 163 25.51 -6.49 50.73
N PRO A 164 24.72 -6.51 51.82
CA PRO A 164 25.07 -7.35 52.98
C PRO A 164 24.01 -8.37 53.38
#